data_AF-A0A2S6AG73-F1
#
_entry.id   AF-A0A2S6AG73-F1
#
_cell.length_a   1.000
_cell.length_b   1.000
_cell.length_c   1.000
_cell.angle_alpha   90.00
_cell.angle_beta   90.00
_cell.angle_gamma   90.00
#
_symmetry.space_group_name_H-M   'P 1'
#
loop_
_entity.id
_entity.type
_entity.pdbx_description
1 polymer ?
#
loop_
_entity_poly.entity_id
_entity_poly.type
_entity_poly.pdbx_seq_one_letter_code
_entity_poly.pdbx_strand_id
1 'polypeptide(L)'
;MTTRADPPPSPREMARAFTPALTELVEDPLYSQVWADPALSPRDRSIATVAAVVALYRPEELPAQLRRAVDNGVTPAELEAIITHIAFYAGFPAAISASAIAARTLLD
;
A
#
# COMPACT_ATOMS: atom_id res chain seq x y z
N MET A 1 -17.77 -16.75 -29.65
CA MET A 1 -16.77 -17.24 -28.68
C MET A 1 -15.71 -16.15 -28.57
N THR A 2 -15.93 -15.18 -27.67
CA THR A 2 -15.05 -14.01 -27.51
C THR A 2 -13.86 -14.45 -26.65
N THR A 3 -12.68 -14.56 -27.27
CA THR A 3 -11.44 -14.79 -26.53
C THR A 3 -11.21 -13.58 -25.63
N ARG A 4 -11.39 -13.77 -24.33
CA ARG A 4 -11.04 -12.74 -23.34
C ARG A 4 -9.52 -12.66 -23.36
N ALA A 5 -8.96 -11.59 -23.91
CA ALA A 5 -7.52 -11.36 -23.87
C ALA A 5 -7.08 -11.34 -22.40
N ASP A 6 -5.93 -11.95 -22.12
CA ASP A 6 -5.33 -11.87 -20.79
C ASP A 6 -5.08 -10.40 -20.43
N PRO A 7 -5.32 -10.02 -19.16
CA PRO A 7 -5.00 -8.68 -18.72
C PRO A 7 -3.51 -8.38 -18.93
N PRO A 8 -3.16 -7.12 -19.21
CA PRO A 8 -1.76 -6.75 -19.34
C PRO A 8 -0.99 -7.10 -18.06
N PRO A 9 0.30 -7.46 -18.16
CA PRO A 9 1.12 -7.78 -17.01
C PRO A 9 1.14 -6.61 -16.02
N SER A 10 1.13 -6.93 -14.73
CA SER A 10 1.21 -5.93 -13.68
C SER A 10 2.52 -5.14 -13.76
N PRO A 11 2.56 -3.90 -13.24
CA PRO A 11 3.80 -3.14 -13.15
C PRO A 11 4.95 -3.90 -12.47
N ARG A 12 4.63 -4.78 -11.49
CA ARG A 12 5.63 -5.64 -10.84
C ARG A 12 6.19 -6.71 -11.78
N GLU A 13 5.35 -7.37 -12.57
CA GLU A 13 5.80 -8.37 -13.56
C GLU A 13 6.65 -7.72 -14.65
N MET A 14 6.26 -6.52 -15.10
CA MET A 14 7.07 -5.74 -16.03
C MET A 14 8.42 -5.34 -15.42
N ALA A 15 8.43 -4.88 -14.17
CA ALA A 15 9.66 -4.50 -13.46
C ALA A 15 10.62 -5.68 -13.24
N ARG A 16 10.09 -6.89 -12.99
CA ARG A 16 10.89 -8.13 -12.92
C ARG A 16 11.60 -8.41 -14.25
N ALA A 17 10.89 -8.27 -15.37
CA ALA A 17 11.43 -8.55 -16.69
C ALA A 17 12.46 -7.49 -17.13
N PHE A 18 12.22 -6.21 -16.83
CA PHE A 18 13.04 -5.11 -17.31
C PHE A 18 14.17 -4.70 -16.36
N THR A 19 13.94 -4.76 -15.05
CA THR A 19 14.87 -4.34 -13.99
C THR A 19 14.93 -5.39 -12.86
N PRO A 20 15.45 -6.60 -13.15
CA PRO A 20 15.46 -7.71 -12.18
C PRO A 20 16.21 -7.37 -10.89
N ALA A 21 17.37 -6.69 -10.96
CA ALA A 21 18.12 -6.28 -9.78
C ALA A 21 17.35 -5.31 -8.86
N LEU A 22 16.52 -4.42 -9.42
CA LEU A 22 15.64 -3.56 -8.63
C LEU A 22 14.58 -4.40 -7.90
N THR A 23 14.08 -5.45 -8.55
CA THR A 23 13.10 -6.35 -7.93
C THR A 23 13.75 -7.18 -6.82
N GLU A 24 14.96 -7.68 -7.00
CA GLU A 24 15.72 -8.39 -5.96
C GLU A 24 15.95 -7.50 -4.73
N LEU A 25 16.30 -6.23 -4.91
CA LEU A 25 16.44 -5.28 -3.80
C LEU A 25 15.12 -4.97 -3.07
N VAL A 26 13.97 -5.15 -3.74
CA VAL A 26 12.65 -4.94 -3.16
C VAL A 26 12.06 -6.23 -2.57
N GLU A 27 12.40 -7.42 -3.07
CA GLU A 27 11.84 -8.66 -2.56
C GLU A 27 12.72 -9.32 -1.50
N ASP A 28 14.04 -9.29 -1.68
CA ASP A 28 14.96 -10.07 -0.86
C ASP A 28 15.16 -9.45 0.54
N PRO A 29 15.52 -8.16 0.74
CA PRO A 29 15.59 -7.60 2.09
C PRO A 29 14.23 -7.15 2.66
N LEU A 30 13.26 -6.76 1.81
CA LEU A 30 12.03 -6.13 2.32
C LEU A 30 11.17 -7.12 3.09
N TYR A 31 10.79 -8.25 2.48
CA TYR A 31 9.87 -9.18 3.13
C TYR A 31 10.59 -10.15 4.07
N SER A 32 11.78 -10.62 3.69
CA SER A 32 12.52 -11.60 4.51
C SER A 32 13.23 -10.99 5.71
N GLN A 33 13.50 -9.68 5.71
CA GLN A 33 14.20 -9.01 6.81
C GLN A 33 13.34 -7.90 7.41
N VAL A 34 13.02 -6.85 6.65
CA VAL A 34 12.35 -5.66 7.19
C VAL A 34 10.95 -6.00 7.70
N TRP A 35 10.09 -6.66 6.92
CA TRP A 35 8.74 -7.05 7.37
C TRP A 35 8.72 -8.25 8.31
N ALA A 36 9.78 -9.05 8.35
CA ALA A 36 9.91 -10.19 9.26
C ALA A 36 10.51 -9.81 10.62
N ASP A 37 11.06 -8.60 10.76
CA ASP A 37 11.66 -8.14 12.02
C ASP A 37 10.61 -8.09 13.14
N PRO A 38 10.77 -8.92 14.20
CA PRO A 38 9.79 -9.04 15.27
C PRO A 38 9.74 -7.82 16.20
N ALA A 39 10.70 -6.88 16.09
CA ALA A 39 10.71 -5.67 16.92
C ALA A 39 9.57 -4.70 16.58
N LEU A 40 8.97 -4.80 15.39
CA LEU A 40 7.81 -4.01 14.99
C LEU A 40 6.74 -4.92 14.38
N SER A 41 5.57 -4.94 15.02
CA SER A 41 4.49 -5.84 14.62
C SER A 41 4.03 -5.58 13.16
N PRO A 42 3.53 -6.61 12.44
CA PRO A 42 3.00 -6.42 11.10
C PRO A 42 1.88 -5.37 11.05
N ARG A 43 1.08 -5.26 12.13
CA ARG A 43 0.03 -4.24 12.29
C ARG A 43 0.62 -2.84 12.29
N ASP A 44 1.58 -2.58 13.18
CA ASP A 44 2.16 -1.23 13.33
C ASP A 44 3.01 -0.85 12.10
N ARG A 45 3.65 -1.84 11.48
CA ARG A 45 4.39 -1.67 10.22
C ARG A 45 3.46 -1.29 9.06
N SER A 46 2.26 -1.87 8.99
CA SER A 46 1.23 -1.45 8.04
C SER A 46 0.73 -0.02 8.30
N ILE A 47 0.53 0.37 9.57
CA ILE A 47 0.16 1.76 9.93
C ILE A 47 1.21 2.74 9.41
N ALA A 48 2.50 2.49 9.71
CA ALA A 48 3.59 3.35 9.25
C ALA A 48 3.68 3.42 7.71
N THR A 49 3.48 2.27 7.05
CA THR A 49 3.54 2.19 5.58
C THR A 49 2.39 2.96 4.92
N VAL A 50 1.15 2.77 5.39
CA VAL A 50 0.00 3.54 4.88
C VAL A 50 0.23 5.03 5.09
N ALA A 51 0.70 5.42 6.28
CA ALA A 51 0.95 6.82 6.57
C ALA A 51 1.99 7.44 5.62
N ALA A 52 3.09 6.74 5.37
CA ALA A 52 4.13 7.17 4.45
C ALA A 52 3.62 7.27 3.00
N VAL A 53 2.84 6.29 2.54
CA VAL A 53 2.28 6.29 1.18
C VAL A 53 1.33 7.46 0.93
N VAL A 54 0.49 7.78 1.93
CA VAL A 54 -0.37 8.98 1.87
C VAL A 54 0.48 10.24 1.84
N ALA A 55 1.45 10.36 2.76
CA ALA A 55 2.29 11.56 2.87
C ALA A 55 3.16 11.82 1.63
N LEU A 56 3.65 10.77 0.98
CA LEU A 56 4.46 10.84 -0.24
C LEU A 56 3.63 11.01 -1.51
N TYR A 57 2.30 11.07 -1.40
CA TYR A 57 1.36 11.13 -2.52
C TYR A 57 1.64 10.03 -3.56
N ARG A 58 1.53 8.77 -3.12
CA ARG A 58 1.67 7.56 -3.95
C ARG A 58 0.34 6.79 -4.05
N PRO A 59 -0.70 7.38 -4.67
CA PRO A 59 -2.06 6.83 -4.65
C PRO A 59 -2.19 5.45 -5.30
N GLU A 60 -1.30 5.09 -6.21
CA GLU A 60 -1.29 3.81 -6.94
C GLU A 60 -0.88 2.63 -6.04
N GLU A 61 -0.05 2.89 -5.03
CA GLU A 61 0.38 1.87 -4.05
C GLU A 61 -0.62 1.70 -2.91
N LEU A 62 -1.41 2.75 -2.63
CA LEU A 62 -2.27 2.83 -1.46
C LEU A 62 -3.29 1.67 -1.38
N PRO A 63 -3.97 1.22 -2.46
CA PRO A 63 -4.92 0.11 -2.37
C PRO A 63 -4.29 -1.19 -1.84
N ALA A 64 -3.06 -1.50 -2.27
CA ALA A 64 -2.36 -2.70 -1.83
C ALA A 64 -1.96 -2.61 -0.35
N GLN A 65 -1.52 -1.42 0.10
CA GLN A 65 -1.13 -1.22 1.49
C GLN A 65 -2.33 -1.18 2.44
N LEU A 66 -3.47 -0.63 2.01
CA LEU A 66 -4.71 -0.65 2.80
C LEU A 66 -5.22 -2.07 3.02
N ARG A 67 -5.26 -2.91 1.98
CA ARG A 67 -5.64 -4.33 2.13
C ARG A 67 -4.69 -5.07 3.07
N ARG A 68 -3.37 -4.89 2.89
CA ARG A 68 -2.36 -5.46 3.79
C ARG A 68 -2.53 -4.98 5.23
N ALA A 69 -2.91 -3.71 5.44
CA ALA A 69 -3.17 -3.19 6.77
C ALA A 69 -4.35 -3.91 7.44
N VAL A 70 -5.44 -4.11 6.70
CA VAL A 70 -6.60 -4.86 7.18
C VAL A 70 -6.25 -6.32 7.47
N ASP A 71 -5.54 -6.99 6.56
CA ASP A 71 -5.07 -8.36 6.75
C ASP A 71 -4.17 -8.50 8.00
N ASN A 72 -3.40 -7.46 8.32
CA ASN A 72 -2.56 -7.38 9.52
C ASN A 72 -3.31 -6.89 10.78
N GLY A 73 -4.63 -6.70 10.71
CA GLY A 73 -5.47 -6.37 11.86
C GLY A 73 -5.67 -4.87 12.15
N VAL A 74 -5.35 -3.98 11.21
CA VAL A 74 -5.74 -2.56 11.29
C VAL A 74 -7.20 -2.44 10.83
N THR A 75 -8.04 -1.82 11.65
CA THR A 75 -9.47 -1.68 11.32
C THR A 75 -9.72 -0.55 10.31
N PRO A 76 -10.82 -0.59 9.54
CA PRO A 76 -11.21 0.53 8.68
C PRO A 76 -11.36 1.86 9.44
N ALA A 77 -11.88 1.83 10.67
CA ALA A 77 -12.01 3.01 11.53
C ALA A 77 -10.64 3.59 11.94
N GLU A 78 -9.65 2.75 12.20
CA GLU A 78 -8.28 3.22 12.47
C GLU A 78 -7.64 3.83 11.20
N LEU A 79 -7.88 3.26 10.02
CA LEU A 79 -7.40 3.82 8.75
C LEU A 79 -8.02 5.19 8.46
N GLU A 80 -9.32 5.36 8.73
CA GLU A 80 -9.99 6.67 8.67
C GLU A 80 -9.32 7.69 9.60
N ALA A 81 -9.07 7.31 10.86
CA ALA A 81 -8.41 8.18 11.84
C ALA A 81 -6.98 8.54 11.42
N ILE A 82 -6.21 7.58 10.88
CA ILE A 82 -4.85 7.80 10.37
C ILE A 82 -4.85 8.79 9.20
N ILE A 83 -5.72 8.58 8.20
CA ILE A 83 -5.81 9.48 7.03
C ILE A 83 -6.21 10.89 7.46
N THR A 84 -7.18 11.00 8.37
CA THR A 84 -7.62 12.28 8.94
C THR A 84 -6.49 12.98 9.68
N HIS A 85 -5.72 12.25 10.50
CA HIS A 85 -4.58 12.80 11.23
C HIS A 85 -3.49 13.32 10.28
N ILE A 86 -3.21 12.59 9.20
CA ILE A 86 -2.18 12.94 8.22
C ILE A 86 -2.54 14.22 7.45
N ALA A 87 -3.81 14.58 7.32
CA ALA A 87 -4.22 15.83 6.65
C ALA A 87 -3.50 17.07 7.22
N PHE A 88 -3.19 17.06 8.53
CA PHE A 88 -2.47 18.15 9.20
C PHE A 88 -0.96 18.16 8.95
N TYR A 89 -0.37 17.04 8.52
CA TYR A 89 1.08 16.90 8.31
C TYR A 89 1.49 16.83 6.84
N ALA A 90 0.66 16.22 6.00
CA ALA A 90 0.88 16.07 4.56
C ALA A 90 -0.07 16.92 3.70
N GLY A 91 -1.00 17.64 4.32
CA GLY A 91 -1.98 18.49 3.66
C GLY A 91 -3.28 17.79 3.30
N PHE A 92 -4.37 18.56 3.30
CA PHE A 92 -5.71 18.11 2.95
C PHE A 92 -5.84 17.46 1.56
N PRO A 93 -5.16 17.93 0.48
CA PRO A 93 -5.26 17.28 -0.83
C PRO A 93 -4.82 15.81 -0.81
N ALA A 94 -3.70 15.49 -0.16
CA ALA A 94 -3.22 14.12 -0.03
C ALA A 94 -4.20 13.24 0.76
N ALA A 95 -4.71 13.75 1.88
CA ALA A 95 -5.68 13.03 2.72
C ALA A 95 -7.02 12.79 2.02
N ILE A 96 -7.54 13.77 1.27
CA ILE A 96 -8.80 13.63 0.51
C ILE A 96 -8.64 12.58 -0.60
N SER A 97 -7.54 12.63 -1.37
CA SER A 97 -7.26 11.60 -2.37
C SER A 97 -7.15 10.21 -1.73
N ALA A 98 -6.44 10.10 -0.60
CA ALA A 98 -6.31 8.85 0.13
C ALA A 98 -7.65 8.32 0.66
N SER A 99 -8.51 9.19 1.20
CA SER A 99 -9.84 8.84 1.69
C SER A 99 -10.73 8.29 0.57
N ALA A 100 -10.74 8.93 -0.60
CA ALA A 100 -11.51 8.45 -1.75
C ALA A 100 -11.04 7.07 -2.23
N ILE A 101 -9.73 6.82 -2.22
CA ILE A 101 -9.14 5.52 -2.55
C ILE A 101 -9.48 4.47 -1.49
N ALA A 102 -9.42 4.84 -0.21
CA ALA A 102 -9.77 3.95 0.89
C ALA A 102 -11.24 3.51 0.83
N ALA A 103 -12.15 4.44 0.56
CA ALA A 103 -13.56 4.13 0.36
C ALA A 103 -13.75 3.09 -0.76
N ARG A 104 -13.18 3.33 -1.95
CA ARG A 104 -13.24 2.39 -3.08
C ARG A 104 -12.58 1.04 -2.80
N THR A 105 -11.55 1.02 -1.95
CA THR A 105 -10.77 -0.20 -1.72
C THR A 105 -11.40 -1.10 -0.66
N LEU A 106 -12.11 -0.53 0.31
CA LEU A 106 -12.54 -1.22 1.52
C LEU A 106 -14.05 -1.28 1.72
N LEU A 107 -14.83 -0.43 1.03
CA LEU A 107 -16.29 -0.40 1.13
C LEU A 107 -17.00 -1.05 -0.07
N ASP A 108 -16.28 -1.28 -1.16
CA ASP A 108 -16.73 -2.06 -2.32
C ASP A 108 -16.40 -3.55 -2.14
#